data_AF-A0A0N1HE61-F1
#
_entry.id   AF-A0A0N1HE61-F1
#
_cell.length_a   1.000
_cell.length_b   1.000
_cell.length_c   1.000
_cell.angle_alpha   90.00
_cell.angle_beta   90.00
_cell.angle_gamma   90.00
#
_symmetry.space_group_name_H-M   'P 1'
#
loop_
_entity.id
_entity.type
_entity.pdbx_description
1 polymer ?
#
loop_
_entity_poly.entity_id
_entity_poly.type
_entity_poly.pdbx_seq_one_letter_code
_entity_poly.pdbx_strand_id
1 'polypeptide(L)'
;MKVVDPQSALITNIEVYDFLKSHTPRKETKKIGAYETIDLKGYREVRQDVLRYVEKTTPSLATAPPPEQYIKDTVKRLRSYGLTKPEVYTIINLGLGLPRPQPTSDDGEELNGTNEEAEAETAEDEVDRGHAVAQIQVPGPGTSSDVPTDEQDTEMTVASGDNTALALVIESIEERFPEDVREDRVEEILAILRQCVSQAGQRAEVGDEKV
;
A
#
# COMPACT_ATOMS: atom_id res chain seq x y z
N MET A 1 24.80 0.03 25.51
CA MET A 1 23.57 -0.77 25.34
C MET A 1 23.97 -2.15 24.85
N LYS A 2 23.35 -3.25 25.32
CA LYS A 2 23.59 -4.60 24.80
C LYS A 2 22.25 -5.16 24.31
N VAL A 3 22.22 -5.70 23.10
CA VAL A 3 21.03 -6.36 22.53
C VAL A 3 20.97 -7.78 23.09
N VAL A 4 19.83 -8.16 23.68
CA VAL A 4 19.62 -9.49 24.27
C VAL A 4 19.02 -10.45 23.25
N ASP A 5 17.99 -10.00 22.54
CA ASP A 5 17.33 -10.74 21.47
C ASP A 5 17.00 -9.77 20.32
N PRO A 6 17.56 -9.96 19.11
CA PRO A 6 17.26 -9.10 17.98
C PRO A 6 15.91 -9.40 17.31
N GLN A 7 15.29 -10.57 17.55
CA GLN A 7 14.07 -11.02 16.87
C GLN A 7 12.99 -11.47 17.85
N SER A 8 12.66 -10.60 18.80
CA SER A 8 11.71 -10.92 19.87
C SER A 8 10.25 -11.04 19.42
N ALA A 9 9.86 -10.37 18.31
CA ALA A 9 8.49 -10.36 17.82
C ALA A 9 8.41 -10.10 16.32
N LEU A 10 7.35 -10.64 15.69
CA LEU A 10 6.90 -10.27 14.35
C LEU A 10 5.64 -9.42 14.52
N ILE A 11 5.70 -8.17 14.07
CA ILE A 11 4.62 -7.19 14.19
C ILE A 11 4.18 -6.80 12.79
N THR A 12 2.89 -6.85 12.54
CA THR A 12 2.30 -6.53 11.23
C THR A 12 2.23 -5.03 11.00
N ASN A 13 2.23 -4.60 9.74
CA ASN A 13 2.14 -3.19 9.35
C ASN A 13 0.86 -2.55 9.89
N ILE A 14 -0.24 -3.30 9.95
CA ILE A 14 -1.52 -2.82 10.49
C ILE A 14 -1.45 -2.56 12.01
N GLU A 15 -0.78 -3.42 12.78
CA GLU A 15 -0.58 -3.21 14.22
C GLU A 15 0.30 -1.99 14.48
N VAL A 16 1.39 -1.84 13.72
CA VAL A 16 2.27 -0.67 13.85
C VAL A 16 1.49 0.60 13.48
N TYR A 17 0.72 0.58 12.39
CA TYR A 17 -0.06 1.71 11.93
C TYR A 17 -1.13 2.14 12.94
N ASP A 18 -1.92 1.19 13.43
CA ASP A 18 -2.96 1.42 14.44
C ASP A 18 -2.35 1.93 15.77
N PHE A 19 -1.23 1.35 16.19
CA PHE A 19 -0.50 1.81 17.38
C PHE A 19 -0.01 3.26 17.23
N LEU A 20 0.57 3.60 16.08
CA LEU A 20 1.05 4.96 15.79
C LEU A 20 -0.10 5.96 15.59
N LYS A 21 -1.32 5.53 15.26
CA LYS A 21 -2.49 6.42 15.22
C LYS A 21 -3.12 6.65 16.58
N SER A 22 -3.28 5.59 17.36
CA SER A 22 -3.96 5.62 18.67
C SER A 22 -3.14 6.31 19.76
N HIS A 23 -1.81 6.32 19.66
CA HIS A 23 -0.93 6.94 20.66
C HIS A 23 -0.51 8.33 20.22
N THR A 24 -0.37 9.30 21.12
CA THR A 24 0.17 10.62 20.72
C THR A 24 1.71 10.62 20.65
N PRO A 25 2.34 11.44 19.78
CA PRO A 25 3.79 11.62 19.80
C PRO A 25 4.29 12.12 21.15
N ARG A 26 5.48 11.65 21.54
CA ARG A 26 6.15 12.13 22.76
C ARG A 26 6.29 13.66 22.71
N LYS A 27 5.77 14.33 23.75
CA LYS A 27 5.89 15.77 23.92
C LYS A 27 7.34 16.13 24.27
N GLU A 28 7.77 17.31 23.80
CA GLU A 28 9.06 17.87 24.20
C GLU A 28 9.09 18.10 25.72
N THR A 29 10.21 17.73 26.32
CA THR A 29 10.46 18.03 27.72
C THR A 29 10.78 19.51 27.85
N LYS A 30 10.04 20.22 28.70
CA LYS A 30 10.38 21.59 29.07
C LYS A 30 11.79 21.62 29.68
N LYS A 31 12.57 22.66 29.39
CA LYS A 31 13.90 22.84 29.99
C LYS A 31 13.74 23.04 31.49
N ILE A 32 14.21 22.08 32.29
CA ILE A 32 14.23 22.18 33.76
C ILE A 32 15.66 22.50 34.17
N GLY A 33 15.89 23.74 34.61
CA GLY A 33 17.21 24.21 35.05
C GLY A 33 18.27 24.15 33.93
N ALA A 34 19.40 23.53 34.23
CA ALA A 34 20.57 23.46 33.35
C ALA A 34 20.65 22.16 32.49
N TYR A 35 19.70 21.23 32.63
CA TYR A 35 19.71 20.00 31.84
C TYR A 35 19.43 20.28 30.36
N GLU A 36 20.15 19.59 29.48
CA GLU A 36 19.91 19.63 28.04
C GLU A 36 18.58 18.95 27.70
N THR A 37 17.84 19.56 26.78
CA THR A 37 16.60 18.99 26.26
C THR A 37 16.93 17.91 25.24
N ILE A 38 16.21 16.79 25.31
CA ILE A 38 16.37 15.71 24.34
C ILE A 38 15.76 16.16 23.01
N ASP A 39 16.52 16.08 21.93
CA ASP A 39 16.00 16.32 20.58
C ASP A 39 15.07 15.17 20.17
N LEU A 40 13.84 15.52 19.81
CA LEU A 40 12.80 14.58 19.37
C LEU A 40 12.53 14.67 17.86
N LYS A 41 13.29 15.48 17.10
CA LYS A 41 13.07 15.68 15.67
C LYS A 41 13.10 14.36 14.89
N GLY A 42 14.19 13.60 14.99
CA GLY A 42 14.33 12.32 14.28
C GLY A 42 13.27 11.29 14.68
N TYR A 43 12.84 11.28 15.95
CA TYR A 43 11.74 10.42 16.41
C TYR A 43 10.42 10.76 15.70
N ARG A 44 10.12 12.05 15.53
CA ARG A 44 8.89 12.49 14.86
C ARG A 44 8.94 12.22 13.36
N GLU A 45 10.09 12.44 12.74
CA GLU A 45 10.30 12.19 11.31
C GLU A 45 10.08 10.71 10.98
N VAL A 46 10.77 9.80 11.67
CA VAL A 46 10.61 8.35 11.46
C VAL A 46 9.16 7.93 11.65
N ARG A 47 8.49 8.45 12.68
CA ARG A 47 7.08 8.15 12.93
C ARG A 47 6.19 8.61 11.78
N GLN A 48 6.38 9.83 11.28
CA GLN A 48 5.60 10.37 10.17
C GLN A 48 5.88 9.61 8.87
N ASP A 49 7.14 9.23 8.65
CA ASP A 49 7.56 8.49 7.47
C ASP A 49 6.94 7.09 7.44
N VAL A 50 6.87 6.40 8.58
CA VAL A 50 6.19 5.08 8.67
C VAL A 50 4.70 5.21 8.37
N LEU A 51 4.02 6.21 8.95
CA LEU A 51 2.61 6.47 8.65
C LEU A 51 2.40 6.75 7.16
N ARG A 52 3.22 7.63 6.58
CA ARG A 52 3.19 7.98 5.15
C ARG A 52 3.48 6.77 4.26
N TYR A 53 4.41 5.91 4.66
CA TYR A 53 4.75 4.69 3.92
C TYR A 53 3.53 3.78 3.81
N VAL A 54 2.85 3.48 4.92
CA VAL A 54 1.66 2.60 4.93
C VAL A 54 0.53 3.22 4.10
N GLU A 55 0.27 4.52 4.27
CA GLU A 55 -0.79 5.23 3.54
C GLU A 55 -0.55 5.26 2.03
N LYS A 56 0.71 5.40 1.60
CA LYS A 56 1.06 5.50 0.18
C LYS A 56 1.19 4.13 -0.49
N THR A 57 1.73 3.13 0.20
CA THR A 57 2.03 1.82 -0.41
C THR A 57 0.87 0.83 -0.31
N THR A 58 0.16 0.83 0.82
CA THR A 58 -0.93 -0.11 1.11
C THR A 58 -2.13 0.65 1.67
N PRO A 59 -2.82 1.47 0.87
CA PRO A 59 -3.94 2.29 1.35
C PRO A 59 -5.10 1.44 1.88
N SER A 60 -5.28 0.21 1.37
CA SER A 60 -6.25 -0.76 1.89
C SER A 60 -6.01 -1.13 3.35
N LEU A 61 -4.75 -1.07 3.81
CA LEU A 61 -4.39 -1.36 5.20
C LEU A 61 -4.76 -0.22 6.14
N ALA A 62 -4.85 1.00 5.63
CA ALA A 62 -5.24 2.17 6.42
C ALA A 62 -6.74 2.20 6.75
N THR A 63 -7.56 1.53 5.94
CA THR A 63 -9.01 1.35 6.15
C THR A 63 -9.36 0.02 6.80
N ALA A 64 -8.35 -0.75 7.21
CA ALA A 64 -8.55 -2.07 7.78
C ALA A 64 -9.19 -2.00 9.18
N PRO A 65 -9.93 -3.06 9.59
CA PRO A 65 -10.53 -3.15 10.92
C PRO A 65 -9.46 -3.32 12.02
N PRO A 66 -9.83 -3.21 13.31
CA PRO A 66 -8.89 -3.34 14.42
C PRO A 66 -8.04 -4.63 14.34
N PRO A 67 -6.70 -4.51 14.47
CA PRO A 67 -5.78 -5.58 14.10
C PRO A 67 -5.87 -6.82 15.00
N GLU A 68 -6.16 -6.67 16.29
CA GLU A 68 -6.06 -7.77 17.26
C GLU A 68 -6.99 -8.96 16.92
N GLN A 69 -8.28 -8.68 16.66
CA GLN A 69 -9.27 -9.69 16.32
C GLN A 69 -9.03 -10.22 14.89
N TYR A 70 -8.78 -9.32 13.94
CA TYR A 70 -8.54 -9.65 12.55
C TYR A 70 -7.37 -10.63 12.38
N ILE A 71 -6.22 -10.33 12.98
CA ILE A 71 -5.02 -11.17 12.89
C ILE A 71 -5.26 -12.51 13.58
N LYS A 72 -5.88 -12.51 14.76
CA LYS A 72 -6.17 -13.73 15.52
C LYS A 72 -7.06 -14.70 14.75
N ASP A 73 -8.12 -14.20 14.12
CA ASP A 73 -9.06 -15.02 13.36
C ASP A 73 -8.44 -15.47 12.03
N THR A 74 -7.72 -14.58 11.34
CA THR A 74 -6.99 -14.90 10.10
C THR A 74 -5.95 -16.00 10.30
N VAL A 75 -5.06 -15.85 11.30
CA VAL A 75 -4.00 -16.84 11.58
C VAL A 75 -4.59 -18.20 11.96
N LYS A 76 -5.70 -18.23 12.69
CA LYS A 76 -6.36 -19.49 13.06
C LYS A 76 -6.94 -20.22 11.85
N ARG A 77 -7.61 -19.49 10.93
CA ARG A 77 -8.25 -20.09 9.76
C ARG A 77 -7.24 -20.46 8.68
N LEU A 78 -6.26 -19.60 8.42
CA LEU A 78 -5.23 -19.89 7.41
C LEU A 78 -4.30 -21.04 7.80
N ARG A 79 -4.20 -21.37 9.10
CA ARG A 79 -3.42 -22.53 9.56
C ARG A 79 -3.93 -23.86 9.00
N SER A 80 -5.23 -24.02 8.73
CA SER A 80 -5.75 -25.27 8.17
C SER A 80 -5.27 -25.55 6.75
N TYR A 81 -4.81 -24.52 6.04
CA TYR A 81 -4.28 -24.61 4.67
C TYR A 81 -2.77 -24.87 4.65
N GLY A 82 -2.15 -25.12 5.80
CA GLY A 82 -0.71 -25.37 5.89
C GLY A 82 0.15 -24.14 5.61
N LEU A 83 -0.42 -22.93 5.67
CA LEU A 83 0.33 -21.70 5.45
C LEU A 83 1.30 -21.42 6.61
N THR A 84 2.52 -21.02 6.27
CA THR A 84 3.58 -20.70 7.22
C THR A 84 3.34 -19.32 7.85
N LYS A 85 3.98 -19.07 9.01
CA LYS A 85 3.86 -17.75 9.66
C LYS A 85 4.33 -16.60 8.74
N PRO A 86 5.46 -16.70 8.01
CA PRO A 86 5.89 -15.67 7.06
C PRO A 86 4.92 -15.44 5.89
N GLU A 87 4.30 -16.50 5.37
CA GLU A 87 3.29 -16.39 4.31
C GLU A 87 2.08 -15.61 4.81
N VAL A 88 1.50 -16.01 5.95
CA VAL A 88 0.36 -15.31 6.56
C VAL A 88 0.71 -13.87 6.92
N TYR A 89 1.92 -13.64 7.44
CA TYR A 89 2.43 -12.31 7.73
C TYR A 89 2.48 -11.42 6.49
N THR A 90 2.98 -11.95 5.37
CA THR A 90 3.06 -11.24 4.08
C THR A 90 1.67 -10.98 3.50
N ILE A 91 0.77 -11.97 3.54
CA ILE A 91 -0.64 -11.83 3.12
C ILE A 91 -1.31 -10.65 3.85
N ILE A 92 -1.13 -10.58 5.17
CA ILE A 92 -1.71 -9.51 6.01
C ILE A 92 -1.06 -8.16 5.67
N ASN A 93 0.27 -8.09 5.55
CA ASN A 93 0.98 -6.84 5.28
C ASN A 93 0.69 -6.26 3.88
N LEU A 94 0.43 -7.11 2.89
CA LEU A 94 -0.02 -6.68 1.56
C LEU A 94 -1.50 -6.28 1.53
N GLY A 95 -2.24 -6.60 2.59
CA GLY A 95 -3.66 -6.30 2.68
C GLY A 95 -4.51 -7.08 1.67
N LEU A 96 -4.14 -8.33 1.36
CA LEU A 96 -4.91 -9.18 0.46
C LEU A 96 -6.30 -9.45 1.05
N GLY A 97 -7.35 -9.30 0.23
CA GLY A 97 -8.74 -9.46 0.68
C GLY A 97 -9.35 -8.25 1.39
N LEU A 98 -8.62 -7.14 1.53
CA LEU A 98 -9.19 -5.86 1.99
C LEU A 98 -9.84 -5.11 0.80
N PRO A 99 -10.93 -4.35 1.04
CA PRO A 99 -11.52 -3.51 0.00
C PRO A 99 -10.52 -2.44 -0.42
N ARG A 100 -10.13 -2.45 -1.70
CA ARG A 100 -9.24 -1.45 -2.28
C ARG A 100 -10.09 -0.31 -2.83
N PRO A 101 -9.79 0.97 -2.51
CA PRO A 101 -10.46 2.08 -3.17
C PRO A 101 -10.15 1.98 -4.66
N GLN A 102 -11.18 1.73 -5.48
CA GLN A 102 -11.01 1.75 -6.92
C GLN A 102 -10.83 3.20 -7.35
N PRO A 103 -9.90 3.52 -8.28
CA PRO A 103 -10.00 4.76 -8.99
C PRO A 103 -11.33 4.71 -9.74
N THR A 104 -12.28 5.55 -9.34
CA THR A 104 -13.48 5.78 -10.12
C THR A 104 -13.02 6.27 -11.48
N SER A 105 -13.21 5.47 -12.52
CA SER A 105 -13.10 5.90 -13.90
C SER A 105 -14.33 6.73 -14.25
N ASP A 106 -14.49 7.84 -13.52
CA ASP A 106 -15.47 8.88 -13.77
C ASP A 106 -14.78 10.18 -13.37
N ASP A 107 -14.15 10.79 -14.36
CA ASP A 107 -13.93 12.23 -14.48
C ASP A 107 -13.37 12.46 -15.90
N GLY A 108 -14.32 12.61 -16.83
CA GLY A 108 -14.12 13.59 -17.89
C GLY A 108 -14.03 14.98 -17.26
N GLU A 109 -13.45 15.91 -18.05
CA GLU A 109 -13.31 17.34 -17.79
C GLU A 109 -11.94 17.81 -17.27
N GLU A 110 -11.21 18.33 -18.26
CA GLU A 110 -10.56 19.65 -18.26
C GLU A 110 -9.32 19.90 -17.40
N LEU A 111 -8.21 19.91 -18.14
CA LEU A 111 -7.01 20.71 -17.89
C LEU A 111 -7.38 22.14 -17.48
N ASN A 112 -7.38 22.44 -16.18
CA ASN A 112 -7.30 23.81 -15.70
C ASN A 112 -6.06 24.00 -14.85
N GLY A 113 -4.96 24.34 -15.53
CA GLY A 113 -3.73 24.79 -14.90
C GLY A 113 -3.96 26.14 -14.24
N THR A 114 -4.09 26.14 -12.92
CA THR A 114 -3.90 27.34 -12.08
C THR A 114 -2.65 27.12 -11.25
N ASN A 115 -1.57 27.78 -11.68
CA ASN A 115 -0.29 27.82 -10.98
C ASN A 115 -0.03 29.30 -10.62
N GLU A 116 -0.33 29.66 -9.38
CA GLU A 116 0.20 30.81 -8.65
C GLU A 116 1.03 30.21 -7.51
N GLU A 117 2.22 30.64 -7.12
CA GLU A 117 3.18 31.66 -7.50
C GLU A 117 4.48 31.25 -6.77
N ALA A 118 5.65 31.50 -7.36
CA ALA A 118 6.88 31.67 -6.58
C ALA A 118 7.83 32.58 -7.35
N GLU A 119 7.85 33.84 -6.93
CA GLU A 119 8.83 34.84 -7.32
C GLU A 119 10.25 34.41 -6.91
N ALA A 120 11.21 34.53 -7.83
CA ALA A 120 12.61 34.75 -7.50
C ALA A 120 13.31 35.47 -8.67
N GLU A 121 13.44 36.78 -8.44
CA GLU A 121 14.45 37.75 -8.90
C GLU A 121 15.28 37.52 -10.17
N THR A 122 15.19 38.55 -11.02
CA THR A 122 16.04 38.92 -12.15
C THR A 122 17.52 39.07 -11.81
N ALA A 123 18.38 38.47 -12.63
CA ALA A 123 19.69 39.03 -12.97
C ALA A 123 20.09 38.53 -14.38
N GLU A 124 20.06 39.46 -15.34
CA GLU A 124 20.58 39.26 -16.69
C GLU A 124 22.09 39.51 -16.66
N ASP A 125 22.88 38.59 -17.21
CA ASP A 125 24.20 38.93 -17.75
C ASP A 125 24.52 38.04 -18.95
N GLU A 126 25.19 38.64 -19.92
CA GLU A 126 25.37 38.24 -21.31
C GLU A 126 26.37 37.08 -21.55
N VAL A 127 26.36 36.65 -22.83
CA VAL A 127 27.44 36.18 -23.72
C VAL A 127 27.87 34.70 -23.83
N ASP A 128 27.74 34.24 -25.09
CA ASP A 128 28.73 33.51 -25.91
C ASP A 128 28.88 31.98 -25.72
N ARG A 129 28.30 31.21 -26.65
CA ARG A 129 29.03 30.50 -27.72
C ARG A 129 28.11 29.49 -28.42
N GLY A 130 28.08 29.56 -29.75
CA GLY A 130 27.33 28.64 -30.59
C GLY A 130 27.88 27.21 -30.58
N HIS A 131 27.04 26.27 -31.06
CA HIS A 131 27.41 25.17 -31.95
C HIS A 131 26.12 24.61 -32.58
N ALA A 132 26.13 24.53 -33.90
CA ALA A 132 25.05 24.07 -34.76
C ALA A 132 24.89 22.55 -34.73
N VAL A 133 23.66 22.00 -34.90
CA VAL A 133 23.38 20.93 -35.89
C VAL A 133 21.91 20.95 -36.34
N ALA A 134 21.74 21.17 -37.66
CA ALA A 134 20.72 20.76 -38.63
C ALA A 134 19.23 20.56 -38.24
N GLN A 135 18.40 21.43 -38.82
CA GLN A 135 17.01 21.16 -39.23
C GLN A 135 16.96 20.17 -40.40
N ILE A 136 16.03 19.21 -40.37
CA ILE A 136 15.47 18.59 -41.58
C ILE A 136 13.94 18.52 -41.43
N GLN A 137 13.25 18.98 -42.46
CA GLN A 137 11.82 19.29 -42.56
C GLN A 137 11.16 18.31 -43.56
N VAL A 138 10.15 17.53 -43.10
CA VAL A 138 8.80 17.21 -43.72
C VAL A 138 8.81 16.44 -45.09
N PRO A 139 7.84 15.57 -45.52
CA PRO A 139 6.37 15.57 -45.32
C PRO A 139 5.64 14.18 -45.18
N GLY A 140 4.33 14.20 -44.88
CA GLY A 140 3.39 13.08 -45.18
C GLY A 140 2.93 13.10 -46.65
N PRO A 141 1.80 12.47 -47.09
CA PRO A 141 0.91 11.47 -46.47
C PRO A 141 0.67 10.22 -47.38
N GLY A 142 0.06 9.13 -46.87
CA GLY A 142 -0.56 8.11 -47.76
C GLY A 142 -0.79 6.70 -47.20
N THR A 143 -2.07 6.31 -47.18
CA THR A 143 -2.66 4.99 -47.49
C THR A 143 -2.48 3.80 -46.53
N SER A 144 -3.55 3.58 -45.74
CA SER A 144 -4.34 2.34 -45.57
C SER A 144 -3.63 0.98 -45.57
N SER A 145 -3.75 0.26 -44.46
CA SER A 145 -4.12 -1.16 -44.47
C SER A 145 -4.77 -1.54 -43.15
N ASP A 146 -6.01 -2.02 -43.27
CA ASP A 146 -6.84 -2.60 -42.23
C ASP A 146 -6.12 -3.70 -41.46
N VAL A 147 -6.11 -3.58 -40.13
CA VAL A 147 -5.99 -4.73 -39.22
C VAL A 147 -7.14 -4.58 -38.23
N PRO A 148 -8.14 -5.49 -38.23
CA PRO A 148 -9.17 -5.48 -37.20
C PRO A 148 -8.47 -5.93 -35.91
N THR A 149 -8.28 -4.97 -34.99
CA THR A 149 -7.95 -5.30 -33.61
C THR A 149 -9.26 -5.72 -32.99
N ASP A 150 -9.44 -7.03 -32.82
CA ASP A 150 -10.45 -7.58 -31.93
C ASP A 150 -10.17 -7.01 -30.54
N GLU A 151 -10.88 -5.93 -30.21
CA GLU A 151 -11.08 -5.45 -28.86
C GLU A 151 -11.89 -6.51 -28.10
N GLN A 152 -11.24 -7.60 -27.73
CA GLN A 152 -11.70 -8.37 -26.59
C GLN A 152 -11.34 -7.57 -25.35
N ASP A 153 -12.32 -6.78 -24.92
CA ASP A 153 -12.59 -6.40 -23.54
C ASP A 153 -12.18 -7.55 -22.61
N THR A 154 -10.92 -7.55 -22.20
CA THR A 154 -10.51 -8.31 -21.03
C THR A 154 -10.72 -7.35 -19.89
N GLU A 155 -11.96 -7.35 -19.41
CA GLU A 155 -12.33 -6.88 -18.08
C GLU A 155 -11.37 -7.59 -17.11
N MET A 156 -10.24 -6.96 -16.82
CA MET A 156 -9.22 -7.48 -15.91
C MET A 156 -9.80 -7.35 -14.51
N THR A 157 -10.71 -8.27 -14.19
CA THR A 157 -11.42 -8.29 -12.92
C THR A 157 -10.40 -8.25 -11.80
N VAL A 158 -10.56 -7.30 -10.88
CA VAL A 158 -9.62 -7.02 -9.78
C VAL A 158 -9.37 -8.25 -8.89
N ALA A 159 -10.27 -9.25 -8.94
CA ALA A 159 -10.07 -10.58 -8.38
C ALA A 159 -8.79 -11.28 -8.89
N SER A 160 -8.41 -11.06 -10.16
CA SER A 160 -7.20 -11.60 -10.78
C SER A 160 -5.91 -11.10 -10.09
N GLY A 161 -5.91 -9.84 -9.63
CA GLY A 161 -4.74 -9.24 -8.99
C GLY A 161 -4.39 -9.88 -7.64
N ASP A 162 -5.38 -10.06 -6.77
CA ASP A 162 -5.18 -10.70 -5.46
C ASP A 162 -4.88 -12.21 -5.62
N ASN A 163 -5.50 -12.88 -6.59
CA ASN A 163 -5.20 -14.28 -6.95
C ASN A 163 -3.73 -14.44 -7.37
N THR A 164 -3.26 -13.56 -8.26
CA THR A 164 -1.86 -13.57 -8.73
C THR A 164 -0.90 -13.26 -7.59
N ALA A 165 -1.22 -12.28 -6.74
CA ALA A 165 -0.40 -11.95 -5.59
C ALA A 165 -0.31 -13.11 -4.59
N LEU A 166 -1.42 -13.80 -4.32
CA LEU A 166 -1.43 -14.95 -3.42
C LEU A 166 -0.58 -16.10 -3.96
N ALA A 167 -0.63 -16.34 -5.28
CA ALA A 167 0.21 -17.35 -5.94
C ALA A 167 1.71 -17.04 -5.82
N LEU A 168 2.11 -15.75 -5.79
CA LEU A 168 3.49 -15.34 -5.58
C LEU A 168 3.93 -15.42 -4.11
N VAL A 169 3.01 -15.21 -3.16
CA VAL A 169 3.31 -15.19 -1.72
C VAL A 169 3.38 -16.60 -1.14
N ILE A 170 2.52 -17.52 -1.59
CA ILE A 170 2.54 -18.91 -1.13
C ILE A 170 3.68 -19.63 -1.85
N GLU A 171 4.78 -19.85 -1.14
CA GLU A 171 5.89 -20.63 -1.65
C GLU A 171 5.42 -22.03 -2.05
N SER A 172 5.92 -22.54 -3.18
CA SER A 172 5.62 -23.90 -3.66
C SER A 172 4.12 -24.18 -3.80
N ILE A 173 3.31 -23.19 -4.20
CA ILE A 173 1.85 -23.36 -4.35
C ILE A 173 1.50 -24.55 -5.26
N GLU A 174 2.36 -24.84 -6.24
CA GLU A 174 2.23 -25.95 -7.18
C GLU A 174 2.42 -27.32 -6.53
N GLU A 175 3.26 -27.40 -5.49
CA GLU A 175 3.51 -28.65 -4.75
C GLU A 175 2.47 -28.86 -3.63
N ARG A 176 1.93 -27.76 -3.08
CA ARG A 176 0.96 -27.82 -1.96
C ARG A 176 -0.46 -28.08 -2.40
N PHE A 177 -0.87 -27.56 -3.56
CA PHE A 177 -2.21 -27.73 -4.09
C PHE A 177 -2.17 -28.39 -5.48
N PRO A 178 -2.88 -29.53 -5.66
CA PRO A 178 -3.06 -30.14 -6.98
C PRO A 178 -3.59 -29.13 -8.00
N GLU A 179 -3.18 -29.24 -9.27
CA GLU A 179 -3.54 -28.28 -10.32
C GLU A 179 -5.06 -28.12 -10.48
N ASP A 180 -5.79 -29.22 -10.32
CA ASP A 180 -7.24 -29.32 -10.45
C ASP A 180 -8.02 -28.62 -9.32
N VAL A 181 -7.38 -28.32 -8.18
CA VAL A 181 -8.03 -27.68 -7.02
C VAL A 181 -7.34 -26.37 -6.62
N ARG A 182 -6.25 -25.99 -7.29
CA ARG A 182 -5.41 -24.84 -6.88
C ARG A 182 -6.19 -23.52 -6.88
N GLU A 183 -6.91 -23.26 -7.97
CA GLU A 183 -7.69 -22.03 -8.12
C GLU A 183 -8.79 -21.95 -7.06
N ASP A 184 -9.53 -23.05 -6.85
CA ASP A 184 -10.56 -23.17 -5.81
C ASP A 184 -9.99 -22.89 -4.41
N ARG A 185 -8.79 -23.39 -4.10
CA ARG A 185 -8.13 -23.15 -2.80
C ARG A 185 -7.69 -21.70 -2.62
N VAL A 186 -7.17 -21.08 -3.67
CA VAL A 186 -6.81 -19.66 -3.66
C VAL A 186 -8.06 -18.81 -3.42
N GLU A 187 -9.15 -19.11 -4.11
CA GLU A 187 -10.43 -18.41 -3.94
C GLU A 187 -11.00 -18.62 -2.53
N GLU A 188 -10.93 -19.84 -2.00
CA GLU A 188 -11.35 -20.17 -0.64
C GLU A 188 -10.54 -19.37 0.40
N ILE A 189 -9.22 -19.25 0.23
CA ILE A 189 -8.36 -18.44 1.10
C ILE A 189 -8.76 -16.96 1.04
N LEU A 190 -8.98 -16.40 -0.15
CA LEU A 190 -9.42 -15.01 -0.30
C LEU A 190 -10.80 -14.76 0.31
N ALA A 191 -11.73 -15.71 0.15
CA ALA A 191 -13.06 -15.63 0.77
C ALA A 191 -12.95 -15.61 2.30
N ILE A 192 -12.07 -16.42 2.88
CA ILE A 192 -11.78 -16.43 4.31
C ILE A 192 -11.22 -15.08 4.77
N LEU A 193 -10.27 -14.51 4.04
CA LEU A 193 -9.70 -13.19 4.37
C LEU A 193 -10.77 -12.11 4.40
N ARG A 194 -11.58 -12.02 3.34
CA ARG A 194 -12.71 -11.07 3.25
C ARG A 194 -13.72 -11.26 4.38
N GLN A 195 -14.01 -12.51 4.74
CA GLN A 195 -14.90 -12.81 5.87
C GLN A 195 -14.30 -12.37 7.20
N CYS A 196 -12.99 -12.58 7.42
CA CYS A 196 -12.31 -12.14 8.64
C CYS A 196 -12.32 -10.60 8.77
N VAL A 197 -12.10 -9.89 7.66
CA VAL A 197 -12.20 -8.42 7.62
C VAL A 197 -13.61 -7.95 7.98
N SER A 198 -14.64 -8.52 7.34
CA SER A 198 -16.03 -8.16 7.61
C SER A 198 -16.43 -8.40 9.07
N GLN A 199 -16.03 -9.56 9.63
CA GLN A 199 -16.31 -9.89 11.03
C GLN A 199 -15.59 -8.99 12.02
N ALA A 200 -14.34 -8.61 11.73
CA ALA A 200 -13.59 -7.68 12.57
C ALA A 200 -14.18 -6.27 12.51
N GLY A 201 -14.64 -5.81 11.35
CA GLY A 201 -15.33 -4.53 11.18
C GLY A 201 -16.64 -4.45 11.98
N GLN A 202 -17.52 -5.46 11.84
CA GLN A 202 -18.79 -5.51 12.57
C GLN A 202 -18.60 -5.52 14.10
N ARG A 203 -17.55 -6.21 14.59
CA ARG A 203 -17.24 -6.24 16.03
C ARG A 203 -16.70 -4.91 16.54
N ALA A 204 -15.98 -4.16 15.71
CA ALA A 204 -15.49 -2.83 16.06
C ALA A 204 -16.66 -1.85 16.25
N GLU A 205 -17.61 -1.85 15.33
CA GLU A 205 -18.80 -0.99 15.40
C GLU A 205 -19.64 -1.26 16.66
N VAL A 206 -19.82 -2.54 17.02
CA VAL A 206 -20.57 -2.94 18.23
C VAL A 206 -19.80 -2.63 19.53
N GLY A 207 -18.46 -2.52 19.46
CA GLY A 207 -17.61 -2.19 20.59
C GLY A 207 -17.66 -0.72 20.99
N ASP A 208 -17.76 0.18 20.00
CA ASP A 208 -17.83 1.63 20.23
C ASP A 208 -19.19 2.09 20.77
N GLU A 209 -20.27 1.35 20.55
CA GLU A 209 -21.62 1.70 21.04
C GLU A 209 -21.82 1.43 22.54
N LYS A 210 -20.84 0.82 23.23
CA LYS A 210 -20.94 0.44 24.66
C LYS A 210 -20.07 1.26 25.61
N VAL A 211 -19.53 2.40 25.18
CA VAL A 211 -18.69 3.29 26.02
C VAL A 211 -19.36 4.63 26.28
#